data_AF-R5BAB8-F1
#
_entry.id   AF-R5BAB8-F1
#
_cell.length_a   1.000
_cell.length_b   1.000
_cell.length_c   1.000
_cell.angle_alpha   90.00
_cell.angle_beta   90.00
_cell.angle_gamma   90.00
#
_symmetry.space_group_name_H-M   'P 1'
#
loop_
_entity.id
_entity.type
_entity.pdbx_description
1 polymer ?
#
loop_
_entity_poly.entity_id
_entity_poly.type
_entity_poly.pdbx_seq_one_letter_code
_entity_poly.pdbx_strand_id
1 'polypeptide(L)'
;MNERKRTHLKTLFIILAAALILAFVYLAVPKECGIERRVDATLVQNGSPAERRQTALTISGTYKSSLFGGDSFAGKVEIDCLPVTAGELLNVVFSAEDKGYGALTYRSGESLEFVGYMRMSKTADEVIICLFEDMGDGRKGWSADTGAVISYPDNIENIGDKLY
;
A
#
# COMPACT_ATOMS: atom_id res chain seq x y z
N MET A 1 33.42 40.44 -28.71
CA MET A 1 32.88 40.20 -27.35
C MET A 1 34.06 40.11 -26.38
N ASN A 2 34.11 40.94 -25.34
CA ASN A 2 35.27 41.11 -24.46
C ASN A 2 35.56 39.82 -23.64
N GLU A 3 36.82 39.44 -23.44
CA GLU A 3 37.18 38.15 -22.80
C GLU A 3 36.53 37.95 -21.43
N ARG A 4 36.45 39.01 -20.62
CA ARG A 4 35.74 38.98 -19.32
C ARG A 4 34.28 38.54 -19.46
N LYS A 5 33.55 39.05 -20.46
CA LYS A 5 32.13 38.66 -20.68
C LYS A 5 32.01 37.18 -21.05
N ARG A 6 32.99 36.64 -21.80
CA ARG A 6 33.03 35.22 -22.17
C ARG A 6 33.31 34.33 -20.96
N THR A 7 34.18 34.76 -20.04
CA THR A 7 34.47 34.04 -18.79
C THR A 7 33.28 34.06 -17.85
N HIS A 8 32.62 35.21 -17.65
CA HIS A 8 31.41 35.30 -16.81
C HIS A 8 30.25 34.44 -17.35
N LEU A 9 30.07 34.39 -18.68
CA LEU A 9 29.03 33.55 -19.29
C LEU A 9 29.30 32.06 -19.08
N LYS A 10 30.56 31.61 -19.18
CA LYS A 10 30.95 30.23 -18.87
C LYS A 10 30.71 29.87 -17.41
N THR A 11 31.09 30.76 -16.49
CA THR A 11 30.86 30.58 -15.06
C THR A 11 29.36 30.48 -14.75
N LEU A 12 28.54 31.35 -15.34
CA LEU A 12 27.08 31.30 -15.18
C LEU A 12 26.50 29.98 -15.70
N PHE A 13 26.97 29.51 -16.87
CA PHE A 13 26.52 28.23 -17.44
C PHE A 13 26.87 27.04 -16.55
N ILE A 14 28.08 27.03 -15.98
CA ILE A 14 28.52 25.98 -15.05
C ILE A 14 27.67 25.99 -13.78
N ILE A 15 27.39 27.16 -13.21
CA ILE A 15 26.52 27.29 -12.03
C ILE A 15 25.12 26.79 -12.34
N LEU A 16 24.56 27.16 -13.49
CA LEU A 16 23.24 26.71 -13.91
C LEU A 16 23.19 25.19 -14.10
N ALA A 17 24.19 24.61 -14.76
CA ALA A 17 24.31 23.16 -14.95
C ALA A 17 24.41 22.43 -13.60
N ALA A 18 25.23 22.94 -12.66
CA ALA A 18 25.35 22.38 -11.32
C ALA A 18 24.02 22.46 -10.54
N ALA A 19 23.31 23.58 -10.63
CA ALA A 19 22.00 23.75 -10.00
C ALA A 19 20.95 22.78 -10.57
N LEU A 20 20.95 22.55 -11.88
CA LEU A 20 20.06 21.58 -12.53
C LEU A 20 20.38 20.14 -12.11
N ILE A 21 21.67 19.79 -12.00
CA ILE A 21 22.08 18.46 -11.52
C ILE A 21 21.64 18.27 -10.07
N LEU A 22 21.85 19.25 -9.20
CA LEU A 22 21.41 19.20 -7.80
C LEU A 22 19.89 19.06 -7.68
N ALA A 23 19.13 19.83 -8.47
CA ALA A 23 17.68 19.73 -8.52
C ALA A 23 17.23 18.34 -8.99
N PHE A 24 17.86 17.80 -10.04
CA PHE A 24 17.57 16.46 -10.54
C PHE A 24 17.88 15.38 -9.49
N VAL A 25 19.04 15.45 -8.83
CA VAL A 25 19.42 14.51 -7.76
C VAL A 25 18.42 14.58 -6.62
N TYR A 26 18.06 15.79 -6.16
CA TYR A 26 17.08 15.97 -5.08
C TYR A 26 15.71 15.37 -5.43
N LEU A 27 15.28 15.52 -6.68
CA LEU A 27 14.02 14.96 -7.17
C LEU A 27 14.10 13.44 -7.37
N ALA A 28 15.25 12.91 -7.80
CA ALA A 28 15.45 11.50 -8.06
C ALA A 28 15.57 10.64 -6.79
N VAL A 29 15.94 11.25 -5.65
CA VAL A 29 16.01 10.54 -4.36
C VAL A 29 14.60 10.18 -3.91
N PRO A 30 14.31 8.89 -3.65
CA PRO A 30 13.01 8.49 -3.13
C PRO A 30 12.71 9.16 -1.80
N LYS A 31 11.48 9.64 -1.63
CA LYS A 31 11.02 10.25 -0.38
C LYS A 31 10.33 9.18 0.46
N GLU A 32 10.75 9.06 1.71
CA GLU A 32 10.21 8.07 2.64
C GLU A 32 9.39 8.76 3.74
N CYS A 33 8.24 8.17 4.07
CA CYS A 33 7.35 8.65 5.11
C CYS A 33 6.87 7.45 5.95
N GLY A 34 7.03 7.53 7.27
CA GLY A 34 6.48 6.54 8.17
C GLY A 34 4.96 6.65 8.25
N ILE A 35 4.28 5.52 8.13
CA ILE A 35 2.84 5.39 8.39
C ILE A 35 2.69 4.56 9.65
N GLU A 36 1.98 5.10 10.63
CA GLU A 36 1.54 4.37 11.83
C GLU A 36 0.10 4.81 12.11
N ARG A 37 -0.84 3.88 11.96
CA ARG A 37 -2.26 4.19 12.03
C ARG A 37 -3.04 3.01 12.61
N ARG A 38 -3.91 3.28 13.57
CA ARG A 38 -4.94 2.36 14.03
C ARG A 38 -6.31 2.92 13.66
N VAL A 39 -7.14 2.11 13.01
CA VAL A 39 -8.46 2.52 12.52
C VAL A 39 -9.51 1.48 12.89
N ASP A 40 -10.70 1.96 13.20
CA ASP A 40 -11.89 1.10 13.34
C ASP A 40 -12.41 0.77 11.95
N ALA A 41 -12.45 -0.52 11.63
CA ALA A 41 -12.82 -1.07 10.34
C ALA A 41 -14.04 -1.99 10.48
N THR A 42 -14.69 -2.24 9.35
CA THR A 42 -15.88 -3.08 9.31
C THR A 42 -15.60 -4.35 8.51
N LEU A 43 -15.81 -5.50 9.15
CA LEU A 43 -15.83 -6.83 8.56
C LEU A 43 -17.25 -7.15 8.08
N VAL A 44 -17.38 -7.53 6.81
CA VAL A 44 -18.63 -7.94 6.18
C VAL A 44 -18.43 -9.30 5.53
N GLN A 45 -19.31 -10.26 5.83
CA GLN A 45 -19.33 -11.59 5.20
C GLN A 45 -20.28 -11.59 4.00
N ASN A 46 -19.88 -12.21 2.89
CA ASN A 46 -20.66 -12.17 1.66
C ASN A 46 -21.99 -12.93 1.76
N GLY A 47 -22.02 -14.04 2.49
CA GLY A 47 -23.25 -14.80 2.76
C GLY A 47 -24.20 -14.12 3.77
N SER A 48 -23.71 -13.14 4.51
CA SER A 48 -24.46 -12.40 5.53
C SER A 48 -24.08 -10.91 5.52
N PRO A 49 -24.33 -10.16 4.42
CA PRO A 49 -23.85 -8.79 4.27
C PRO A 49 -24.52 -7.80 5.24
N ALA A 50 -25.67 -8.18 5.80
CA ALA A 50 -26.35 -7.45 6.87
C ALA A 50 -25.63 -7.57 8.23
N GLU A 51 -24.83 -8.62 8.43
CA GLU A 51 -24.04 -8.82 9.64
C GLU A 51 -22.69 -8.11 9.53
N ARG A 52 -22.69 -6.81 9.84
CA ARG A 52 -21.47 -6.02 9.96
C ARG A 52 -20.85 -6.19 11.33
N ARG A 53 -19.58 -6.58 11.37
CA ARG A 53 -18.81 -6.73 12.62
C ARG A 53 -17.71 -5.68 12.67
N GLN A 54 -17.55 -5.04 13.81
CA GLN A 54 -16.47 -4.09 14.02
C GLN A 54 -15.16 -4.84 14.31
N THR A 55 -14.07 -4.36 13.75
CA THR A 55 -12.70 -4.84 14.00
C THR A 55 -11.73 -3.66 13.91
N ALA A 56 -10.54 -3.75 14.51
CA ALA A 56 -9.53 -2.73 14.30
C ALA A 56 -8.45 -3.20 13.34
N LEU A 57 -7.94 -2.26 12.54
CA LEU A 57 -6.76 -2.44 11.71
C LEU A 57 -5.64 -1.56 12.24
N THR A 58 -4.46 -2.14 12.47
CA THR A 58 -3.24 -1.38 12.76
C THR A 58 -2.26 -1.54 11.62
N ILE A 59 -1.93 -0.43 10.96
CA ILE A 59 -1.06 -0.36 9.78
C ILE A 59 0.20 0.38 10.20
N SER A 60 1.35 -0.27 10.04
CA SER A 60 2.65 0.33 10.36
C SER A 60 3.65 0.06 9.25
N GLY A 61 4.46 1.04 8.85
CA GLY A 61 5.47 0.83 7.82
C GLY A 61 5.98 2.10 7.18
N THR A 62 6.64 1.93 6.04
CA THR A 62 7.25 3.03 5.29
C THR A 62 6.61 3.12 3.92
N TYR A 63 6.02 4.27 3.64
CA TYR A 63 5.67 4.69 2.30
C TYR A 63 6.90 5.30 1.61
N LYS A 64 7.13 4.90 0.37
CA LYS A 64 8.24 5.35 -0.46
C LYS A 64 7.69 5.91 -1.76
N SER A 65 7.94 7.19 -2.01
CA SER A 65 7.62 7.84 -3.27
C SER A 65 8.84 7.92 -4.18
N SER A 66 8.68 7.56 -5.45
CA SER A 66 9.78 7.52 -6.42
C SER A 66 9.35 8.01 -7.80
N LEU A 67 10.17 8.88 -8.40
CA LEU A 67 9.96 9.35 -9.79
C LEU A 67 10.20 8.26 -10.85
N PHE A 68 10.98 7.22 -10.55
CA PHE A 68 11.42 6.22 -11.53
C PHE A 68 10.99 4.78 -11.20
N GLY A 69 10.40 4.55 -10.02
CA GLY A 69 10.07 3.20 -9.53
C GLY A 69 8.62 3.00 -9.12
N GLY A 70 7.77 4.02 -9.31
CA GLY A 70 6.43 4.04 -8.72
C GLY A 70 6.48 4.21 -7.21
N ASP A 71 5.33 4.53 -6.63
CA ASP A 71 5.21 4.64 -5.19
C ASP A 71 4.96 3.24 -4.60
N SER A 72 5.50 2.97 -3.42
CA SER A 72 5.32 1.68 -2.73
C SER A 72 5.17 1.85 -1.23
N PHE A 73 4.63 0.84 -0.58
CA PHE A 73 4.59 0.73 0.88
C PHE A 73 5.11 -0.63 1.31
N ALA A 74 6.00 -0.62 2.31
CA ALA A 74 6.51 -1.82 2.96
C ALA A 74 6.26 -1.70 4.46
N GLY A 75 5.53 -2.64 5.02
CA GLY A 75 5.05 -2.50 6.40
C GLY A 75 4.37 -3.75 6.91
N LYS A 76 3.49 -3.60 7.89
CA LYS A 76 2.70 -4.66 8.52
C LYS A 76 1.25 -4.21 8.66
N VAL A 77 0.34 -5.17 8.65
CA VAL A 77 -1.08 -4.94 8.89
C VAL A 77 -1.59 -5.95 9.90
N GLU A 78 -1.92 -5.46 11.07
CA GLU A 78 -2.54 -6.20 12.16
C GLU A 78 -4.05 -6.05 12.07
N ILE A 79 -4.74 -7.18 12.13
CA ILE A 79 -6.20 -7.24 12.11
C ILE A 79 -6.65 -7.88 13.42
N ASP A 80 -7.41 -7.16 14.24
CA ASP A 80 -7.77 -7.64 15.59
C ASP A 80 -8.52 -8.99 15.55
N CYS A 81 -9.36 -9.23 14.53
CA CYS A 81 -10.06 -10.51 14.36
C CYS A 81 -9.22 -11.62 13.71
N LEU A 82 -8.00 -11.31 13.25
CA LEU A 82 -7.06 -12.24 12.60
C LEU A 82 -5.63 -11.97 13.11
N PRO A 83 -5.32 -12.33 14.37
CA PRO A 83 -4.04 -11.98 15.00
C PRO A 83 -2.81 -12.60 14.31
N VAL A 84 -3.02 -13.61 13.44
CA VAL A 84 -1.96 -14.21 12.61
C VAL A 84 -1.26 -13.19 11.70
N THR A 85 -1.89 -12.05 11.40
CA THR A 85 -1.31 -11.02 10.53
C THR A 85 -0.29 -10.10 11.23
N ALA A 86 -0.10 -10.22 12.55
CA ALA A 86 0.82 -9.37 13.33
C ALA A 86 2.31 -9.59 13.07
N GLY A 87 2.68 -10.63 12.33
CA GLY A 87 4.07 -11.05 12.17
C GLY A 87 4.83 -10.38 11.02
N GLU A 88 4.20 -10.19 9.87
CA GLU A 88 4.92 -10.20 8.58
C GLU A 88 4.89 -8.91 7.78
N LEU A 89 5.88 -8.78 6.88
CA LEU A 89 6.04 -7.64 6.00
C LEU A 89 5.08 -7.73 4.79
N LEU A 90 4.07 -6.87 4.77
CA LEU A 90 3.23 -6.58 3.62
C LEU A 90 3.93 -5.60 2.67
N ASN A 91 3.99 -5.97 1.40
CA ASN A 91 4.41 -5.07 0.32
C ASN A 91 3.22 -4.68 -0.55
N VAL A 92 3.02 -3.38 -0.72
CA VAL A 92 1.98 -2.79 -1.55
C VAL A 92 2.64 -1.95 -2.63
N VAL A 93 2.22 -2.16 -3.88
CA VAL A 93 2.66 -1.33 -5.02
C VAL A 93 1.49 -0.45 -5.45
N PHE A 94 1.74 0.85 -5.57
CA PHE A 94 0.72 1.81 -5.99
C PHE A 94 0.71 1.99 -7.51
N SER A 95 -0.50 1.99 -8.07
CA SER A 95 -0.75 2.43 -9.44
C SER A 95 -0.81 3.96 -9.52
N ALA A 96 -0.89 4.51 -10.74
CA ALA A 96 -1.01 5.95 -10.96
C ALA A 96 -2.30 6.57 -10.39
N GLU A 97 -3.31 5.76 -10.04
CA GLU A 97 -4.60 6.19 -9.48
C GLU A 97 -4.60 6.31 -7.95
N ASP A 98 -3.42 6.44 -7.33
CA ASP A 98 -3.23 6.53 -5.87
C ASP A 98 -3.74 5.34 -5.04
N LYS A 99 -4.08 4.23 -5.71
CA LYS A 99 -4.46 2.95 -5.10
C LYS A 99 -3.36 1.91 -5.31
N GLY A 100 -3.02 1.20 -4.24
CA GLY A 100 -2.04 0.14 -4.27
C GLY A 100 -2.61 -1.19 -3.81
N TYR A 101 -1.99 -2.27 -4.30
CA TYR A 101 -2.40 -3.64 -4.03
C TYR A 101 -1.23 -4.42 -3.43
N GLY A 102 -1.52 -5.27 -2.45
CA GLY A 102 -0.55 -6.13 -1.78
C GLY A 102 -1.12 -7.47 -1.37
N ALA A 103 -0.29 -8.49 -1.39
CA ALA A 103 -0.60 -9.83 -0.88
C ALA A 103 -0.49 -9.84 0.64
N LEU A 104 -1.58 -10.15 1.34
CA LEU A 104 -1.57 -10.33 2.79
C LEU A 104 -1.13 -11.75 3.11
N THR A 105 0.04 -11.88 3.71
CA THR A 105 0.64 -13.15 4.09
C THR A 105 1.03 -13.16 5.57
N TYR A 106 1.11 -14.34 6.16
CA TYR A 106 1.71 -14.54 7.47
C TYR A 106 2.66 -15.73 7.45
N ARG A 107 3.56 -15.80 8.43
CA ARG A 107 4.47 -16.94 8.57
C ARG A 107 3.86 -18.01 9.45
N SER A 108 3.85 -19.23 8.93
CA SER A 108 3.47 -20.44 9.64
C SER A 108 4.65 -21.42 9.61
N GLY A 109 5.45 -21.41 10.68
CA GLY A 109 6.72 -22.15 10.73
C GLY A 109 7.71 -21.67 9.66
N GLU A 110 8.10 -22.57 8.74
CA GLU A 110 9.02 -22.27 7.63
C GLU A 110 8.30 -21.79 6.35
N SER A 111 6.96 -21.79 6.34
CA SER A 111 6.15 -21.43 5.17
C SER A 111 5.49 -20.07 5.32
N LEU A 112 5.29 -19.40 4.18
CA LEU A 112 4.42 -18.23 4.08
C LEU A 112 3.02 -18.68 3.66
N GLU A 113 2.05 -18.33 4.47
CA GLU A 113 0.65 -18.61 4.25
C GLU A 113 -0.06 -17.37 3.71
N PHE A 114 -0.89 -17.58 2.70
CA PHE A 114 -1.70 -16.52 2.10
C PHE A 114 -3.00 -16.34 2.88
N VAL A 115 -3.35 -15.09 3.18
CA VAL A 115 -4.61 -14.69 3.85
C VAL A 115 -5.57 -14.07 2.84
N GLY A 116 -5.05 -13.34 1.87
CA GLY A 116 -5.88 -12.57 0.96
C GLY A 116 -5.14 -11.41 0.31
N TYR A 117 -5.90 -10.49 -0.28
CA TYR A 117 -5.35 -9.27 -0.87
C TYR A 117 -5.81 -8.04 -0.10
N MET A 118 -4.93 -7.05 -0.07
CA MET A 118 -5.24 -5.72 0.44
C MET A 118 -5.13 -4.69 -0.69
N ARG A 119 -6.12 -3.81 -0.78
CA ARG A 119 -6.06 -2.54 -1.48
C ARG A 119 -5.95 -1.42 -0.47
N MET A 120 -5.04 -0.46 -0.67
CA MET A 120 -4.97 0.75 0.16
C MET A 120 -4.71 2.00 -0.66
N SER A 121 -5.14 3.16 -0.15
CA SER A 121 -4.65 4.48 -0.58
C SER A 121 -3.25 4.76 -0.03
N LYS A 122 -2.48 5.66 -0.67
CA LYS A 122 -1.12 6.05 -0.25
C LYS A 122 -0.98 6.47 1.21
N THR A 123 -2.02 7.09 1.77
CA THR A 123 -2.07 7.61 3.15
C THR A 123 -2.77 6.66 4.14
N ALA A 124 -3.16 5.46 3.68
CA ALA A 124 -3.98 4.51 4.45
C ALA A 124 -5.31 5.11 4.97
N ASP A 125 -5.85 6.13 4.30
CA ASP A 125 -7.19 6.67 4.58
C ASP A 125 -8.30 5.77 4.04
N GLU A 126 -7.99 4.95 3.04
CA GLU A 126 -8.87 3.91 2.54
C GLU A 126 -8.13 2.58 2.46
N VAL A 127 -8.74 1.53 3.00
CA VAL A 127 -8.21 0.17 3.05
C VAL A 127 -9.35 -0.81 2.79
N ILE A 128 -9.10 -1.79 1.94
CA ILE A 128 -10.01 -2.91 1.66
C ILE A 128 -9.18 -4.17 1.70
N ILE A 129 -9.58 -5.16 2.51
CA ILE A 129 -8.92 -6.45 2.63
C ILE A 129 -9.92 -7.52 2.26
N CYS A 130 -9.60 -8.31 1.24
CA CYS A 130 -10.40 -9.45 0.83
C CYS A 130 -9.76 -10.71 1.39
N LEU A 131 -10.46 -11.39 2.29
CA LEU A 131 -9.99 -12.61 2.95
C LEU A 131 -10.29 -13.83 2.08
N PHE A 132 -9.30 -14.68 1.92
CA PHE A 132 -9.38 -15.90 1.13
C PHE A 132 -9.59 -17.10 2.05
N GLU A 133 -10.37 -18.05 1.54
CA GLU A 133 -10.71 -19.28 2.23
C GLU A 133 -10.04 -20.48 1.55
N ASP A 134 -9.92 -21.58 2.29
CA ASP A 134 -9.50 -22.85 1.72
C ASP A 134 -10.64 -23.42 0.86
N MET A 135 -10.34 -23.67 -0.41
CA MET A 135 -11.30 -24.19 -1.39
C MET A 135 -11.45 -25.73 -1.32
N GLY A 136 -10.71 -26.40 -0.44
CA GLY A 136 -10.77 -27.86 -0.23
C GLY A 136 -9.90 -28.68 -1.19
N ASP A 137 -9.22 -28.04 -2.14
CA ASP A 137 -8.28 -28.65 -3.09
C ASP A 137 -6.83 -28.16 -2.91
N GLY A 138 -6.54 -27.56 -1.75
CA GLY A 138 -5.26 -26.96 -1.43
C GLY A 138 -5.05 -25.56 -2.01
N ARG A 139 -6.02 -25.01 -2.75
CA ARG A 139 -6.01 -23.62 -3.18
C ARG A 139 -6.71 -22.74 -2.16
N LYS A 140 -6.20 -21.52 -2.00
CA LYS A 140 -6.91 -20.44 -1.30
C LYS A 140 -7.53 -19.50 -2.33
N GLY A 141 -8.78 -19.10 -2.11
CA GLY A 141 -9.54 -18.30 -3.06
C GLY A 141 -10.59 -17.43 -2.40
N TRP A 142 -11.10 -16.47 -3.18
CA TRP A 142 -12.29 -15.74 -2.80
C TRP A 142 -13.54 -16.63 -2.96
N SER A 143 -14.37 -16.70 -1.92
CA SER A 143 -15.65 -17.39 -1.95
C SER A 143 -16.80 -16.41 -2.13
N ALA A 144 -17.65 -16.65 -3.13
CA ALA A 144 -18.87 -15.87 -3.33
C ALA A 144 -19.96 -16.16 -2.29
N ASP A 145 -19.86 -17.24 -1.52
CA ASP A 145 -20.89 -17.59 -0.53
C ASP A 145 -20.44 -17.23 0.89
N THR A 146 -19.15 -17.33 1.18
CA THR A 146 -18.61 -17.24 2.55
C THR A 146 -17.49 -16.20 2.69
N GLY A 147 -16.95 -15.70 1.57
CA GLY A 147 -15.84 -14.74 1.57
C GLY A 147 -16.12 -13.51 2.41
N ALA A 148 -15.06 -12.95 3.00
CA ALA A 148 -15.18 -11.83 3.92
C ALA A 148 -14.30 -10.66 3.50
N VAL A 149 -14.84 -9.45 3.60
CA VAL A 149 -14.13 -8.20 3.31
C VAL A 149 -14.05 -7.34 4.55
N ILE A 150 -12.88 -6.78 4.82
CA ILE A 150 -12.69 -5.74 5.82
C ILE A 150 -12.49 -4.41 5.09
N SER A 151 -13.18 -3.36 5.50
CA SER A 151 -13.01 -2.02 4.93
C SER A 151 -12.85 -0.92 5.97
N TYR A 152 -12.10 0.09 5.58
CA TYR A 152 -12.01 1.39 6.22
C TYR A 152 -11.92 2.49 5.14
N PRO A 153 -12.69 3.58 5.23
CA PRO A 153 -13.92 3.69 6.02
C PRO A 153 -14.96 2.65 5.58
N ASP A 154 -16.02 2.44 6.37
CA ASP A 154 -17.13 1.56 5.98
C ASP A 154 -17.87 2.15 4.77
N ASN A 155 -17.45 1.75 3.58
CA ASN A 155 -18.01 2.17 2.30
C ASN A 155 -18.42 0.97 1.42
N ILE A 156 -18.57 -0.20 2.04
CA ILE A 156 -19.04 -1.41 1.36
C ILE A 156 -20.57 -1.34 1.31
N GLU A 157 -21.09 -0.91 0.16
CA GLU A 157 -22.50 -1.08 -0.18
C GLU A 157 -22.74 -2.44 -0.85
N ASN A 158 -21.79 -2.87 -1.69
CA ASN A 158 -21.77 -4.15 -2.38
C ASN A 158 -20.32 -4.69 -2.41
N ILE A 159 -20.13 -5.95 -2.02
CA ILE A 159 -18.81 -6.60 -1.97
C ILE A 159 -18.26 -6.86 -3.37
N GLY A 160 -19.13 -7.18 -4.35
CA GLY A 160 -18.71 -7.49 -5.72
C GLY A 160 -18.00 -6.33 -6.43
N ASP A 161 -18.39 -5.10 -6.12
CA ASP A 161 -17.83 -3.88 -6.74
C ASP A 161 -16.46 -3.49 -6.19
N LYS A 162 -15.98 -4.18 -5.14
CA LYS A 162 -14.70 -3.87 -4.46
C LYS A 162 -13.58 -4.85 -4.82
N LEU A 163 -13.91 -5.93 -5.55
CA LEU A 163 -12.97 -6.96 -6.00
C LEU A 163 -12.34 -6.67 -7.37
N TYR A 164 -12.85 -5.65 -8.09
CA TYR A 164 -12.41 -5.26 -9.44
C TYR A 164 -11.98 -3.79 -9.48
#